data_AF-A0A2G6HKR8-F1
#
_entry.id   AF-A0A2G6HKR8-F1
#
_cell.length_a   1.000
_cell.length_b   1.000
_cell.length_c   1.000
_cell.angle_alpha   90.00
_cell.angle_beta   90.00
_cell.angle_gamma   90.00
#
_symmetry.space_group_name_H-M   'P 1'
#
loop_
_entity.id
_entity.type
_entity.pdbx_description
1 polymer ?
#
loop_
_entity_poly.entity_id
_entity_poly.type
_entity_poly.pdbx_seq_one_letter_code
_entity_poly.pdbx_strand_id
1 'polypeptide(L)' 'MENIAFALAYALPALGAAMGVGLIGKGALGAAGRNPEKIGELRTLMITAIVFADSLAIIGIIVGFLAKG' A
#
# COMPACT_ATOMS: atom_id res chain seq x y z
N MET A 1 4.02 -27.35 6.03
CA MET A 1 3.36 -26.59 4.93
C MET A 1 2.64 -25.34 5.44
N GLU A 2 2.05 -25.39 6.63
CA GLU A 2 1.31 -24.29 7.27
C GLU A 2 2.12 -22.98 7.43
N ASN A 3 3.38 -23.06 7.85
CA ASN A 3 4.24 -21.87 7.98
C ASN A 3 4.51 -21.16 6.65
N ILE A 4 4.59 -21.92 5.55
CA ILE A 4 4.81 -21.35 4.21
C ILE A 4 3.53 -20.67 3.71
N ALA A 5 2.37 -21.30 3.92
CA ALA A 5 1.08 -20.71 3.58
C ALA A 5 0.85 -19.38 4.32
N PHE A 6 1.15 -19.35 5.62
CA PHE A 6 1.06 -18.14 6.43
C PHE A 6 2.05 -17.05 5.97
N ALA A 7 3.31 -17.42 5.67
CA ALA A 7 4.30 -16.48 5.15
C ALA A 7 3.88 -15.88 3.80
N LEU A 8 3.30 -16.68 2.91
CA LEU A 8 2.79 -16.21 1.61
C LEU A 8 1.55 -15.32 1.76
N ALA A 9 0.64 -15.65 2.68
CA ALA A 9 -0.54 -14.84 2.97
C ALA A 9 -0.19 -13.43 3.46
N TYR A 10 0.97 -13.25 4.10
CA TYR A 10 1.50 -11.94 4.45
C TYR A 10 2.31 -11.30 3.31
N ALA A 11 3.23 -12.06 2.71
CA ALA A 11 4.21 -11.52 1.76
C ALA A 11 3.58 -11.02 0.45
N LEU A 12 2.55 -11.70 -0.08
CA LEU A 12 1.91 -11.29 -1.33
C LEU A 12 1.18 -9.94 -1.21
N PRO A 13 0.28 -9.73 -0.22
CA PRO A 13 -0.38 -8.44 -0.05
C PRO A 13 0.61 -7.32 0.30
N ALA A 14 1.62 -7.60 1.12
CA ALA A 14 2.67 -6.63 1.47
C ALA A 14 3.46 -6.18 0.24
N LEU A 15 3.80 -7.09 -0.68
CA LEU A 15 4.43 -6.76 -1.96
C LEU A 15 3.55 -5.86 -2.82
N GLY A 16 2.26 -6.19 -2.93
CA GLY A 16 1.28 -5.38 -3.67
C GLY A 16 1.16 -3.96 -3.12
N ALA A 17 1.06 -3.81 -1.80
CA ALA A 17 1.02 -2.50 -1.15
C ALA A 17 2.32 -1.72 -1.33
N ALA A 18 3.49 -2.35 -1.15
CA ALA A 18 4.78 -1.70 -1.35
C ALA A 18 4.93 -1.15 -2.79
N MET A 19 4.51 -1.93 -3.80
CA MET A 19 4.49 -1.47 -5.18
C MET A 19 3.49 -0.32 -5.39
N GLY A 20 2.28 -0.43 -4.85
CA GLY A 20 1.25 0.60 -4.95
C GLY A 20 1.71 1.93 -4.35
N VAL A 21 2.22 1.90 -3.12
CA VAL A 21 2.76 3.07 -2.40
C VAL A 21 3.93 3.67 -3.17
N GLY A 22 4.84 2.85 -3.70
CA GLY A 22 5.97 3.33 -4.52
C GLY A 22 5.52 4.08 -5.78
N LEU A 23 4.50 3.58 -6.47
CA LEU A 23 3.91 4.23 -7.65
C LEU A 23 3.20 5.53 -7.29
N ILE A 24 2.42 5.53 -6.20
CA ILE A 24 1.75 6.73 -5.69
C ILE A 24 2.78 7.81 -5.34
N GLY A 25 3.82 7.45 -4.59
CA GLY A 25 4.89 8.37 -4.20
C GLY A 25 5.63 8.95 -5.42
N LYS A 26 5.96 8.10 -6.41
CA LYS A 26 6.58 8.57 -7.66
C LYS A 26 5.69 9.57 -8.39
N GLY A 27 4.40 9.29 -8.50
CA GLY A 27 3.43 10.20 -9.14
C GLY A 27 3.27 11.53 -8.40
N ALA A 28 3.15 11.47 -7.07
CA ALA A 28 3.01 12.65 -6.21
C ALA A 28 4.24 13.54 -6.25
N LEU A 29 5.46 12.97 -6.16
CA LEU A 29 6.71 13.71 -6.25
C LEU A 29 6.90 14.35 -7.63
N GLY A 30 6.56 13.64 -8.71
CA GLY A 30 6.60 14.18 -10.06
C GLY A 30 5.56 15.29 -10.31
N ALA A 31 4.40 15.23 -9.65
CA ALA A 31 3.42 16.31 -9.69
C ALA A 31 3.87 17.53 -8.87
N ALA A 32 4.46 17.30 -7.69
CA ALA A 32 4.98 18.33 -6.80
C ALA A 32 6.14 19.11 -7.43
N GLY A 33 7.07 18.42 -8.11
CA GLY A 33 8.16 19.08 -8.82
C GLY A 33 7.70 19.97 -9.98
N ARG A 34 6.53 19.67 -10.58
CA ARG A 34 5.94 20.47 -11.66
C ARG A 34 5.05 21.61 -11.15
N ASN A 35 4.43 21.46 -9.98
CA ASN A 35 3.49 22.41 -9.40
C ASN A 35 3.76 22.54 -7.88
N PRO A 36 4.85 23.21 -7.48
CA PRO A 36 5.26 23.32 -6.08
C PRO A 36 4.22 24.04 -5.20
N GLU A 37 3.40 24.92 -5.78
CA GLU A 37 2.30 25.61 -5.09
C GLU A 37 1.17 24.66 -4.66
N LYS A 38 1.07 23.46 -5.25
CA LYS A 38 0.02 22.47 -4.94
C LYS A 38 0.48 21.33 -4.02
N ILE A 39 1.67 21.44 -3.42
CA ILE A 39 2.22 20.37 -2.56
C ILE A 39 1.27 19.96 -1.44
N GLY A 40 0.57 20.91 -0.83
CA GLY A 40 -0.39 20.63 0.25
C GLY A 40 -1.53 19.70 -0.21
N GLU A 41 -2.18 20.03 -1.32
CA GLU A 41 -3.27 19.23 -1.90
C GLU A 41 -2.77 17.86 -2.39
N LEU A 42 -1.61 17.84 -3.06
CA LEU A 42 -0.97 16.60 -3.53
C LEU A 42 -0.64 15.67 -2.37
N ARG A 43 -0.16 16.20 -1.24
CA ARG A 43 0.11 15.40 -0.04
C ARG A 43 -1.16 14.77 0.51
N THR A 44 -2.27 15.51 0.57
CA THR A 44 -3.56 14.98 1.01
C THR A 44 -4.01 13.83 0.12
N LEU A 45 -4.03 14.03 -1.20
CA LEU A 45 -4.41 12.98 -2.15
C LEU A 45 -3.49 11.76 -2.09
N MET A 46 -2.18 11.99 -1.98
CA MET A 46 -1.17 10.94 -1.84
C MET A 46 -1.41 10.09 -0.59
N ILE A 47 -1.61 10.72 0.57
CA ILE A 47 -1.87 10.01 1.83
C ILE A 47 -3.18 9.22 1.72
N THR A 48 -4.25 9.81 1.18
CA THR A 48 -5.52 9.09 0.96
C THR A 48 -5.32 7.85 0.10
N ALA A 49 -4.58 7.95 -1.01
CA ALA A 49 -4.30 6.82 -1.87
C ALA A 49 -3.45 5.73 -1.17
N ILE A 50 -2.44 6.13 -0.38
CA ILE A 50 -1.61 5.20 0.42
C ILE A 50 -2.47 4.43 1.42
N VAL A 51 -3.36 5.12 2.16
CA VAL A 51 -4.24 4.48 3.14
C VAL A 51 -5.15 3.44 2.49
N PHE A 52 -5.70 3.71 1.30
CA PHE A 52 -6.48 2.71 0.57
C PHE A 52 -5.64 1.53 0.10
N ALA A 53 -4.41 1.77 -0.37
CA ALA A 53 -3.49 0.70 -0.76
C ALA A 53 -3.13 -0.21 0.42
N ASP A 54 -2.80 0.37 1.58
CA ASP A 54 -2.47 -0.37 2.80
C ASP A 54 -3.68 -1.11 3.39
N SER A 55 -4.89 -0.56 3.24
CA SER A 55 -6.12 -1.21 3.72
C SER A 55 -6.35 -2.57 3.04
N LEU A 56 -6.05 -2.68 1.75
CA LEU A 56 -6.12 -3.95 1.01
C LEU A 56 -5.09 -4.97 1.51
N ALA A 57 -3.88 -4.52 1.84
CA ALA A 57 -2.86 -5.40 2.42
C ALA A 57 -3.25 -5.90 3.82
N ILE A 58 -3.80 -5.03 4.67
CA ILE A 58 -4.29 -5.41 6.01
C ILE A 58 -5.41 -6.46 5.90
N ILE A 59 -6.35 -6.31 4.95
CA ILE A 59 -7.39 -7.31 4.70
C ILE A 59 -6.78 -8.67 4.35
N GLY A 60 -5.76 -8.70 3.48
CA GLY A 60 -5.06 -9.93 3.13
C GLY A 60 -4.41 -10.63 4.33
N ILE A 61 -3.79 -9.85 5.22
CA ILE A 61 -3.22 -10.37 6.48
C ILE A 61 -4.31 -10.95 7.38
N ILE A 62 -5.42 -10.24 7.56
CA ILE A 62 -6.56 -10.70 8.38
C ILE A 62 -7.09 -12.04 7.84
N VAL A 63 -7.33 -12.14 6.53
CA VAL A 63 -7.78 -13.40 5.91
C VAL A 63 -6.75 -14.51 6.11
N GLY A 64 -5.44 -14.21 6.01
CA GLY A 64 -4.37 -15.18 6.29
C GLY A 64 -4.36 -15.69 7.74
N PHE A 65 -4.66 -14.83 8.71
CA PHE A 65 -4.84 -15.22 10.11
C PHE A 65 -6.12 -16.05 10.31
N LEU A 66 -7.23 -15.65 9.69
CA LEU A 66 -8.50 -16.37 9.77
C LEU A 66 -8.42 -17.77 9.15
N ALA A 67 -7.68 -17.93 8.05
CA ALA A 67 -7.51 -19.21 7.36
C ALA A 67 -6.57 -20.19 8.09
N LYS A 68 -5.81 -19.71 9.08
CA LYS A 68 -4.95 -20.53 9.94
C LYS A 68 -5.72 -21.14 11.12
N GLY A 69 -6.86 -20.54 11.51
CA GLY A 69 -7.77 -21.07 12.52
C GLY A 69 -8.74 -22.10 11.94
#